data_AF-A0A1I5MTQ5-F1
#
_entry.id   AF-A0A1I5MTQ5-F1
#
_cell.length_a   1.000
_cell.length_b   1.000
_cell.length_c   1.000
_cell.angle_alpha   90.00
_cell.angle_beta   90.00
_cell.angle_gamma   90.00
#
_symmetry.space_group_name_H-M   'P 1'
#
loop_
_entity.id
_entity.type
_entity.pdbx_description
1 polymer ?
#
loop_
_entity_poly.entity_id
_entity_poly.type
_entity_poly.pdbx_seq_one_letter_code
_entity_poly.pdbx_strand_id
1 'polypeptide(L)'
;MKVYDLSGRVSLGVLGGDPRTLEAVARQMDPFVTGGTAVAGRPDVVLELSDDRPSRFLEVHNPARDGMTTAYDGRDLHLVAGGRSCAIVPSPDGGLTLRCPPSFPLGPLFRTVVRPTLQVAATGHDTAAVHSAAVEIDGRAVLVAGWSESGKTETALALVEEGAGWLSDKWTLLGGDGEASAFPVNVGVRRWVLPFLPRLAGALPRPARAQVALAGVVARTTRPLRRGSAAGGRTAAAAVAERAVGLVDRAALSTSEIRAAYGQTDDPTRRLELGTLVLLTTVPGSSVSVETGAPGWAARRLALTAAYERHDWHMLQDRLRYADPWLVGDGRGRTVDAECRILERALAGARVLHVRAPFPVDPRRVVSALREAL
;
A
#
# COMPACT_ATOMS: atom_id res chain seq x y z
N MET A 1 -7.31 22.61 -11.55
CA MET A 1 -6.85 21.22 -11.27
C MET A 1 -5.93 21.28 -10.08
N LYS A 2 -6.08 20.38 -9.10
CA LYS A 2 -5.10 20.17 -8.03
C LYS A 2 -4.22 18.99 -8.42
N VAL A 3 -2.90 19.08 -8.20
CA VAL A 3 -1.97 17.98 -8.53
C VAL A 3 -1.19 17.61 -7.28
N TYR A 4 -1.15 16.31 -7.01
CA TYR A 4 -0.29 15.69 -6.01
C TYR A 4 0.88 15.05 -6.76
N ASP A 5 2.08 15.55 -6.52
CA ASP A 5 3.32 14.97 -7.05
C ASP A 5 3.93 14.04 -6.00
N LEU A 6 4.17 12.78 -6.37
CA LEU A 6 4.73 11.76 -5.49
C LEU A 6 6.25 11.74 -5.67
N SER A 7 6.90 12.78 -5.11
CA SER A 7 8.35 12.96 -5.10
C SER A 7 8.98 13.02 -6.51
N GLY A 8 8.28 13.62 -7.49
CA GLY A 8 8.74 13.73 -8.87
C GLY A 8 8.68 12.43 -9.67
N ARG A 9 8.03 11.37 -9.15
CA ARG A 9 8.02 10.02 -9.79
C ARG A 9 6.74 9.72 -10.54
N VAL A 10 5.59 10.08 -9.96
CA VAL A 10 4.25 9.95 -10.54
C VAL A 10 3.33 11.00 -9.95
N SER A 11 2.19 11.24 -10.57
CA SER A 11 1.28 12.30 -10.17
C SER A 11 -0.20 11.93 -10.25
N LEU A 12 -0.97 12.46 -9.29
CA LEU A 12 -2.43 12.40 -9.27
C LEU A 12 -3.01 13.80 -9.49
N GLY A 13 -3.72 13.98 -10.59
CA GLY A 13 -4.56 15.15 -10.85
C GLY A 13 -5.96 14.98 -10.26
N VAL A 14 -6.51 16.05 -9.70
CA VAL A 14 -7.90 16.11 -9.19
C VAL A 14 -8.61 17.31 -9.80
N LEU A 15 -9.74 17.03 -10.44
CA LEU A 15 -10.61 17.99 -11.10
C LEU A 15 -11.99 17.99 -10.44
N GLY A 16 -12.49 19.19 -10.11
CA GLY A 16 -13.79 19.35 -9.43
C GLY A 16 -13.79 18.93 -7.95
N GLY A 17 -14.98 18.66 -7.42
CA GLY A 17 -15.20 18.22 -6.04
C GLY A 17 -15.48 19.35 -5.05
N ASP A 18 -16.39 19.09 -4.12
CA ASP A 18 -16.66 19.97 -2.98
C ASP A 18 -15.51 19.93 -1.94
N PRO A 19 -15.44 20.89 -1.00
CA PRO A 19 -14.37 20.95 0.01
C PRO A 19 -14.21 19.66 0.84
N ARG A 20 -15.29 18.95 1.19
CA ARG A 20 -15.23 17.72 2.00
C ARG A 20 -14.64 16.57 1.18
N THR A 21 -15.01 16.48 -0.08
CA THR A 21 -14.47 15.47 -1.01
C THR A 21 -12.98 15.72 -1.27
N LEU A 22 -12.58 16.98 -1.46
CA LEU A 22 -11.17 17.35 -1.62
C LEU A 22 -10.34 17.06 -0.37
N GLU A 23 -10.89 17.30 0.82
CA GLU A 23 -10.25 16.94 2.08
C GLU A 23 -10.12 15.41 2.24
N ALA A 24 -11.13 14.65 1.80
CA ALA A 24 -11.06 13.19 1.78
C ALA A 24 -9.97 12.68 0.83
N VAL A 25 -9.78 13.31 -0.33
CA VAL A 25 -8.66 13.02 -1.23
C VAL A 25 -7.33 13.37 -0.56
N ALA A 26 -7.21 14.56 0.05
CA ALA A 26 -5.99 14.97 0.73
C ALA A 26 -5.59 13.95 1.82
N ARG A 27 -6.55 13.43 2.60
CA ARG A 27 -6.30 12.36 3.57
C ARG A 27 -5.82 11.05 2.94
N GLN A 28 -6.26 10.72 1.71
CA GLN A 28 -5.76 9.54 0.99
C GLN A 28 -4.34 9.75 0.44
N MET A 29 -3.95 11.01 0.23
CA MET A 29 -2.68 11.42 -0.35
C MET A 29 -1.61 11.82 0.67
N ASP A 30 -1.92 11.80 1.96
CA ASP A 30 -0.93 12.04 3.03
C ASP A 30 0.33 11.16 2.82
N PRO A 31 1.55 11.73 2.86
CA PRO A 31 1.91 13.09 3.30
C PRO A 31 1.99 14.15 2.19
N PHE A 32 1.58 13.83 0.96
CA PHE A 32 1.72 14.71 -0.19
C PHE A 32 0.67 15.82 -0.18
N VAL A 33 1.13 17.05 -0.42
CA VAL A 33 0.27 18.23 -0.53
C VAL A 33 0.18 18.71 -1.98
N THR A 34 -0.87 19.47 -2.28
CA THR A 34 -1.03 20.06 -3.61
C THR A 34 -0.16 21.30 -3.75
N GLY A 35 0.64 21.40 -4.80
CA GLY A 35 1.50 22.58 -5.04
C GLY A 35 2.98 22.30 -5.29
N GLY A 36 3.37 21.02 -5.44
CA GLY A 36 4.70 20.66 -5.96
C GLY A 36 4.93 21.19 -7.37
N THR A 37 6.20 21.29 -7.79
CA THR A 37 6.58 21.49 -9.19
C THR A 37 5.86 20.44 -10.03
N ALA A 38 4.86 20.85 -10.82
CA ALA A 38 4.15 19.93 -11.68
C ALA A 38 5.18 19.18 -12.51
N VAL A 39 5.15 17.84 -12.46
CA VAL A 39 5.82 17.03 -13.48
C VAL A 39 5.34 17.58 -14.82
N ALA A 40 6.26 17.98 -15.69
CA ALA A 40 5.91 18.59 -16.96
C ALA A 40 5.06 17.58 -17.76
N GLY A 41 3.75 17.84 -17.90
CA GLY A 41 2.84 16.95 -18.62
C GLY A 41 1.48 16.76 -17.95
N ARG A 42 0.71 15.83 -18.51
CA ARG A 42 -0.58 15.38 -17.96
C ARG A 42 -0.33 14.45 -16.77
N PRO A 43 -1.11 14.54 -15.67
CA PRO A 43 -0.97 13.60 -14.57
C PRO A 43 -1.21 12.14 -14.97
N ASP A 44 -0.48 11.21 -14.36
CA ASP A 44 -0.57 9.77 -14.64
C ASP A 44 -1.97 9.21 -14.35
N VAL A 45 -2.57 9.70 -13.26
CA VAL A 45 -3.95 9.41 -12.92
C VAL A 45 -4.69 10.73 -12.73
N VAL A 46 -5.89 10.83 -13.28
CA VAL A 46 -6.78 11.99 -13.11
C VAL A 46 -8.08 11.53 -12.46
N LEU A 47 -8.43 12.12 -11.32
CA LEU A 47 -9.73 11.94 -10.67
C LEU A 47 -10.64 13.14 -10.99
N GLU A 48 -11.64 12.90 -11.84
CA GLU A 48 -12.67 13.85 -12.23
C GLU A 48 -13.92 13.65 -11.36
N LEU A 49 -14.13 14.58 -10.44
CA LEU A 49 -15.26 14.58 -9.52
C LEU A 49 -16.43 15.35 -10.14
N SER A 50 -17.36 14.63 -10.76
CA SER A 50 -18.52 15.16 -11.49
C SER A 50 -19.76 14.29 -11.26
N ASP A 51 -20.94 14.89 -11.26
CA ASP A 51 -22.22 14.16 -11.10
C ASP A 51 -22.71 13.47 -12.38
N ASP A 52 -21.83 13.33 -13.38
CA ASP A 52 -22.13 12.65 -14.63
C ASP A 52 -22.46 11.18 -14.35
N ARG A 53 -23.63 10.74 -14.82
CA ARG A 53 -24.10 9.36 -14.71
C ARG A 53 -24.37 8.82 -16.09
N PRO A 54 -23.99 7.56 -16.37
CA PRO A 54 -24.44 6.90 -17.58
C PRO A 54 -25.97 6.79 -17.57
N SER A 55 -26.58 6.99 -18.74
CA SER A 55 -28.05 6.90 -18.89
C SER A 55 -28.56 5.47 -18.68
N ARG A 56 -27.74 4.46 -18.98
CA ARG A 56 -27.99 3.04 -18.71
C ARG A 56 -26.69 2.23 -18.73
N PHE A 57 -26.69 1.10 -18.04
CA PHE A 57 -25.68 0.05 -18.23
C PHE A 57 -26.22 -1.00 -19.22
N LEU A 58 -25.38 -1.44 -20.15
CA LEU A 58 -25.67 -2.52 -21.08
C LEU A 58 -25.37 -3.88 -20.46
N GLU A 59 -24.28 -3.96 -19.67
CA GLU A 59 -23.84 -5.18 -19.02
C GLU A 59 -23.45 -4.90 -17.57
N VAL A 60 -23.68 -5.88 -16.70
CA VAL A 60 -23.27 -5.84 -15.28
C VAL A 60 -22.50 -7.10 -14.96
N HIS A 61 -21.25 -6.93 -14.55
CA HIS A 61 -20.40 -8.02 -14.09
C HIS A 61 -20.46 -8.09 -12.57
N ASN A 62 -21.09 -9.16 -12.07
CA ASN A 62 -21.21 -9.44 -10.65
C ASN A 62 -19.84 -9.76 -9.99
N PRO A 63 -19.77 -9.80 -8.64
CA PRO A 63 -18.53 -9.92 -7.86
C PRO A 63 -17.60 -11.12 -8.07
N ALA A 64 -17.87 -12.05 -8.98
CA ALA A 64 -17.03 -13.19 -9.41
C ALA A 64 -15.89 -13.68 -8.46
N ARG A 65 -16.15 -13.81 -7.15
CA ARG A 65 -15.20 -14.13 -6.06
C ARG A 65 -14.16 -13.07 -5.68
N ASP A 66 -14.09 -11.93 -6.37
CA ASP A 66 -13.21 -10.78 -6.05
C ASP A 66 -13.93 -9.69 -5.22
N GLY A 67 -15.26 -9.78 -5.07
CA GLY A 67 -16.05 -8.79 -4.32
C GLY A 67 -16.33 -7.51 -5.11
N MET A 68 -15.95 -7.44 -6.39
CA MET A 68 -16.03 -6.25 -7.23
C MET A 68 -17.20 -6.32 -8.21
N THR A 69 -18.12 -5.38 -8.11
CA THR A 69 -19.14 -5.18 -9.15
C THR A 69 -18.65 -4.16 -10.17
N THR A 70 -18.71 -4.51 -11.45
CA THR A 70 -18.45 -3.58 -12.55
C THR A 70 -19.64 -3.56 -13.51
N ALA A 71 -19.77 -2.49 -14.30
CA ALA A 71 -20.80 -2.38 -15.32
C ALA A 71 -20.24 -1.69 -16.57
N TYR A 72 -20.76 -2.05 -17.74
CA TYR A 72 -20.34 -1.45 -19.01
C TYR A 72 -21.50 -0.68 -19.62
N ASP A 73 -21.27 0.55 -20.06
CA ASP A 73 -22.30 1.42 -20.65
C ASP A 73 -22.29 1.45 -22.18
N GLY A 74 -21.43 0.65 -22.83
CA GLY A 74 -21.20 0.66 -24.27
C GLY A 74 -20.00 1.49 -24.70
N ARG A 75 -19.35 2.19 -23.76
CA ARG A 75 -18.15 2.98 -24.01
C ARG A 75 -17.09 2.75 -22.93
N ASP A 76 -17.45 2.96 -21.67
CA ASP A 76 -16.53 2.92 -20.53
C ASP A 76 -16.94 1.80 -19.56
N LEU A 77 -15.95 1.16 -18.93
CA LEU A 77 -16.21 0.27 -17.80
C LEU A 77 -16.35 1.11 -16.53
N HIS A 78 -17.32 0.77 -15.69
CA HIS A 78 -17.59 1.43 -14.43
C HIS A 78 -17.33 0.50 -13.26
N LEU A 79 -16.63 0.99 -12.24
CA LEU A 79 -16.62 0.38 -10.91
C LEU A 79 -17.91 0.78 -10.18
N VAL A 80 -18.68 -0.20 -9.68
CA VAL A 80 -19.95 0.05 -8.97
C VAL A 80 -19.78 -0.21 -7.47
N ALA A 81 -20.02 0.81 -6.65
CA ALA A 81 -19.92 0.72 -5.21
C ALA A 81 -20.92 1.64 -4.50
N GLY A 82 -21.64 1.12 -3.50
CA GLY A 82 -22.58 1.92 -2.70
C GLY A 82 -23.72 2.55 -3.52
N GLY A 83 -24.20 1.87 -4.57
CA GLY A 83 -25.23 2.39 -5.48
C GLY A 83 -24.74 3.52 -6.40
N ARG A 84 -23.42 3.73 -6.49
CA ARG A 84 -22.78 4.76 -7.33
C ARG A 84 -21.82 4.08 -8.29
N SER A 85 -21.46 4.76 -9.38
CA SER A 85 -20.51 4.28 -10.38
C SER A 85 -19.33 5.24 -10.54
N CYS A 86 -18.18 4.68 -10.91
CA CYS A 86 -16.99 5.42 -11.30
C CYS A 86 -16.52 4.88 -12.66
N ALA A 87 -16.58 5.71 -13.70
CA ALA A 87 -16.07 5.35 -15.02
C ALA A 87 -14.55 5.28 -15.00
N ILE A 88 -14.01 4.25 -15.62
CA ILE A 88 -12.58 3.98 -15.76
C ILE A 88 -12.27 4.20 -17.24
N VAL A 89 -11.52 5.25 -17.53
CA VAL A 89 -11.26 5.73 -18.89
C VAL A 89 -9.75 5.66 -19.14
N PRO A 90 -9.25 4.55 -19.72
CA PRO A 90 -7.85 4.43 -20.13
C PRO A 90 -7.50 5.46 -21.19
N SER A 91 -6.28 5.99 -21.13
CA SER A 91 -5.74 6.90 -22.13
C SER A 91 -4.73 6.17 -23.02
N PRO A 92 -4.65 6.45 -24.33
CA PRO A 92 -3.71 5.79 -25.24
C PRO A 92 -2.23 5.96 -24.86
N ASP A 93 -1.91 7.02 -24.13
CA ASP A 93 -0.57 7.34 -23.61
C ASP A 93 -0.23 6.62 -22.29
N GLY A 94 -1.09 5.71 -21.81
CA GLY A 94 -0.89 4.94 -20.58
C GLY A 94 -1.43 5.59 -19.31
N GLY A 95 -1.94 6.82 -19.39
CA GLY A 95 -2.62 7.47 -18.27
C GLY A 95 -4.03 6.90 -18.00
N LEU A 96 -4.59 7.23 -16.83
CA LEU A 96 -5.95 6.82 -16.47
C LEU A 96 -6.80 8.00 -15.96
N THR A 97 -7.97 8.20 -16.56
CA THR A 97 -8.98 9.11 -16.01
C THR A 97 -10.08 8.32 -15.30
N LEU A 98 -10.40 8.71 -14.07
CA LEU A 98 -11.49 8.18 -13.26
C LEU A 98 -12.55 9.25 -13.12
N ARG A 99 -13.77 8.99 -13.61
CA ARG A 99 -14.90 9.92 -13.49
C ARG A 99 -15.90 9.38 -12.48
N CYS A 100 -16.18 10.13 -11.43
CA CYS A 100 -17.17 9.69 -10.43
C CYS A 100 -17.82 10.86 -9.71
N PRO A 101 -19.04 10.69 -9.19
CA PRO A 101 -19.68 11.70 -8.36
C PRO A 101 -18.83 11.97 -7.10
N PRO A 102 -18.84 13.20 -6.54
CA PRO A 102 -18.15 13.52 -5.28
C PRO A 102 -18.52 12.58 -4.13
N SER A 103 -19.74 12.02 -4.19
CA SER A 103 -20.22 11.04 -3.21
C SER A 103 -19.64 9.63 -3.39
N PHE A 104 -18.91 9.29 -4.45
CA PHE A 104 -18.37 7.94 -4.64
C PHE A 104 -17.44 7.53 -3.48
N PRO A 105 -17.49 6.28 -2.98
CA PRO A 105 -16.66 5.85 -1.86
C PRO A 105 -15.16 5.85 -2.23
N LEU A 106 -14.47 6.95 -1.90
CA LEU A 106 -13.07 7.16 -2.28
C LEU A 106 -12.10 6.14 -1.68
N GLY A 107 -12.29 5.69 -0.43
CA GLY A 107 -11.39 4.71 0.19
C GLY A 107 -11.21 3.43 -0.64
N PRO A 108 -12.31 2.72 -0.97
CA PRO A 108 -12.28 1.59 -1.92
C PRO A 108 -11.72 1.95 -3.30
N LEU A 109 -12.08 3.12 -3.87
CA LEU A 109 -11.55 3.58 -5.16
C LEU A 109 -10.02 3.70 -5.14
N PHE A 110 -9.48 4.33 -4.09
CA PHE A 110 -8.05 4.52 -3.93
C PHE A 110 -7.30 3.20 -3.76
N ARG A 111 -7.86 2.28 -2.98
CA ARG A 111 -7.27 0.96 -2.74
C ARG A 111 -7.26 0.10 -4.01
N THR A 112 -8.34 0.13 -4.78
CA THR A 112 -8.58 -0.83 -5.88
C THR A 112 -8.04 -0.32 -7.21
N VAL A 113 -8.09 1.00 -7.44
CA VAL A 113 -7.81 1.59 -8.75
C VAL A 113 -6.70 2.63 -8.68
N VAL A 114 -6.85 3.71 -7.89
CA VAL A 114 -5.90 4.85 -7.93
C VAL A 114 -4.48 4.42 -7.58
N ARG A 115 -4.28 3.79 -6.41
CA ARG A 115 -2.94 3.42 -5.94
C ARG A 115 -2.29 2.36 -6.85
N PRO A 116 -2.95 1.23 -7.19
CA PRO A 116 -2.35 0.27 -8.12
C PRO A 116 -2.02 0.87 -9.49
N THR A 117 -2.84 1.80 -10.00
CA THR A 117 -2.55 2.47 -11.27
C THR A 117 -1.32 3.38 -11.15
N LEU A 118 -1.21 4.19 -10.08
CA LEU A 118 0.01 4.98 -9.82
C LEU A 118 1.26 4.09 -9.71
N GLN A 119 1.14 2.91 -9.10
CA GLN A 119 2.25 1.95 -8.98
C GLN A 119 2.70 1.40 -10.34
N VAL A 120 1.76 1.08 -11.22
CA VAL A 120 2.08 0.60 -12.57
C VAL A 120 2.62 1.74 -13.44
N ALA A 121 2.02 2.93 -13.36
CA ALA A 121 2.50 4.12 -14.07
C ALA A 121 3.95 4.47 -13.69
N ALA A 122 4.32 4.31 -12.41
CA ALA A 122 5.69 4.54 -11.95
C ALA A 122 6.73 3.71 -12.71
N THR A 123 6.36 2.52 -13.19
CA THR A 123 7.26 1.66 -13.99
C THR A 123 7.65 2.32 -15.31
N GLY A 124 6.76 3.14 -15.89
CA GLY A 124 7.05 3.96 -17.07
C GLY A 124 8.05 5.10 -16.80
N HIS A 125 8.24 5.47 -15.53
CA HIS A 125 9.15 6.52 -15.06
C HIS A 125 10.37 5.96 -14.32
N ASP A 126 10.85 4.78 -14.76
CA ASP A 126 12.01 4.08 -14.17
C ASP A 126 11.91 3.89 -12.64
N THR A 127 10.69 3.68 -12.14
CA THR A 127 10.40 3.54 -10.70
C THR A 127 9.56 2.30 -10.43
N ALA A 128 9.94 1.51 -9.42
CA ALA A 128 9.14 0.39 -8.93
C ALA A 128 8.46 0.72 -7.60
N ALA A 129 7.20 0.31 -7.44
CA ALA A 129 6.53 0.34 -6.13
C ALA A 129 6.82 -0.96 -5.36
N VAL A 130 7.65 -0.86 -4.33
CA VAL A 130 8.09 -2.00 -3.51
C VAL A 130 7.12 -2.22 -2.36
N HIS A 131 6.69 -3.47 -2.14
CA HIS A 131 5.87 -3.83 -0.98
C HIS A 131 6.71 -3.86 0.31
N SER A 132 7.03 -2.67 0.83
CA SER A 132 7.91 -2.44 1.97
C SER A 132 7.39 -1.36 2.89
N ALA A 133 7.83 -1.44 4.15
CA ALA A 133 7.97 -0.27 5.00
C ALA A 133 9.38 0.31 4.83
N ALA A 134 9.56 1.61 5.04
CA ALA A 134 10.84 2.27 4.86
C ALA A 134 11.10 3.28 5.97
N VAL A 135 12.34 3.31 6.42
CA VAL A 135 12.87 4.24 7.41
C VAL A 135 14.18 4.86 6.93
N GLU A 136 14.60 5.95 7.56
CA GLU A 136 15.91 6.57 7.36
C GLU A 136 16.82 6.24 8.54
N ILE A 137 18.03 5.76 8.23
CA ILE A 137 19.12 5.57 9.19
C ILE A 137 20.36 6.21 8.56
N ASP A 138 21.01 7.11 9.30
CA ASP A 138 22.22 7.83 8.87
C ASP A 138 22.11 8.48 7.47
N GLY A 139 20.99 9.15 7.19
CA GLY A 139 20.76 9.82 5.91
C GLY A 139 20.39 8.89 4.75
N ARG A 140 20.24 7.58 4.98
CA ARG A 140 19.98 6.58 3.94
C ARG A 140 18.70 5.80 4.20
N ALA A 141 18.02 5.41 3.13
CA ALA A 141 16.83 4.59 3.23
C ALA A 141 17.18 3.14 3.60
N VAL A 142 16.42 2.59 4.56
CA VAL A 142 16.35 1.17 4.87
C VAL A 142 14.94 0.68 4.57
N LEU A 143 14.83 -0.20 3.57
CA LEU A 143 13.56 -0.80 3.16
C LEU A 143 13.39 -2.14 3.87
N VAL A 144 12.31 -2.29 4.63
CA VAL A 144 11.88 -3.56 5.22
C VAL A 144 10.76 -4.15 4.38
N ALA A 145 11.11 -5.13 3.56
CA ALA A 145 10.24 -5.78 2.60
C ALA A 145 10.00 -7.26 2.95
N GLY A 146 9.11 -7.92 2.20
CA GLY A 146 8.73 -9.32 2.45
C GLY A 146 7.27 -9.59 2.15
N TRP A 147 6.86 -10.84 2.31
CA TRP A 147 5.47 -11.27 2.09
C TRP A 147 4.49 -10.53 3.02
N SER A 148 3.22 -10.49 2.66
CA SER A 148 2.18 -9.98 3.54
C SER A 148 2.24 -10.69 4.91
N GLU A 149 2.09 -9.95 6.00
CA GLU A 149 2.17 -10.52 7.36
C GLU A 149 3.54 -11.13 7.72
N SER A 150 4.64 -10.54 7.27
CA SER A 150 6.00 -10.94 7.66
C SER A 150 6.63 -10.09 8.78
N GLY A 151 5.94 -9.06 9.28
CA GLY A 151 6.47 -8.16 10.32
C GLY A 151 7.15 -6.89 9.80
N LYS A 152 6.93 -6.49 8.53
CA LYS A 152 7.55 -5.31 7.90
C LYS A 152 7.29 -4.03 8.70
N THR A 153 6.01 -3.70 8.86
CA THR A 153 5.56 -2.49 9.55
C THR A 153 6.01 -2.51 11.00
N GLU A 154 5.91 -3.65 11.68
CA GLU A 154 6.34 -3.80 13.07
C GLU A 154 7.85 -3.62 13.25
N THR A 155 8.65 -4.14 12.32
CA THR A 155 10.13 -3.96 12.32
C THR A 155 10.50 -2.50 12.03
N ALA A 156 9.87 -1.88 11.02
CA ALA A 156 10.10 -0.46 10.70
C ALA A 156 9.72 0.46 11.87
N LEU A 157 8.57 0.23 12.51
CA LEU A 157 8.18 1.00 13.69
C LEU A 157 9.14 0.78 14.87
N ALA A 158 9.66 -0.44 15.05
CA ALA A 158 10.69 -0.68 16.08
C ALA A 158 12.02 0.04 15.77
N LEU A 159 12.42 0.18 14.50
CA LEU A 159 13.57 1.02 14.12
C LEU A 159 13.31 2.50 14.44
N VAL A 160 12.12 3.00 14.17
CA VAL A 160 11.73 4.38 14.54
C VAL A 160 11.67 4.56 16.05
N GLU A 161 11.21 3.54 16.78
CA GLU A 161 11.25 3.47 18.25
C GLU A 161 12.69 3.51 18.80
N GLU A 162 13.71 3.26 17.96
CA GLU A 162 15.12 3.42 18.30
C GLU A 162 15.79 4.69 17.72
N GLY A 163 15.03 5.53 17.02
CA GLY A 163 15.49 6.83 16.54
C GLY A 163 15.60 6.97 15.01
N ALA A 164 15.25 5.93 14.24
CA ALA A 164 15.20 6.05 12.79
C ALA A 164 14.13 7.06 12.32
N GLY A 165 14.35 7.70 11.17
CA GLY A 165 13.36 8.55 10.51
C GLY A 165 12.27 7.71 9.84
N TRP A 166 11.02 8.11 9.88
CA TRP A 166 9.95 7.38 9.18
C TRP A 166 9.81 7.90 7.75
N LEU A 167 9.79 6.99 6.77
CA LEU A 167 9.61 7.33 5.35
C LEU A 167 8.28 6.82 4.79
N SER A 168 7.99 5.51 4.87
CA SER A 168 6.81 4.92 4.24
C SER A 168 6.35 3.62 4.90
N ASP A 169 5.11 3.21 4.68
CA ASP A 169 4.62 1.85 4.97
C ASP A 169 3.86 1.28 3.78
N LYS A 170 3.76 -0.06 3.74
CA LYS A 170 3.06 -0.89 2.73
C LYS A 170 3.56 -0.75 1.30
N TRP A 171 3.91 0.43 0.84
CA TRP A 171 4.49 0.72 -0.46
C TRP A 171 5.60 1.76 -0.32
N THR A 172 6.72 1.56 -0.99
CA THR A 172 7.81 2.55 -1.11
C THR A 172 8.15 2.67 -2.58
N LEU A 173 8.29 3.88 -3.10
CA LEU A 173 8.77 4.07 -4.47
C LEU A 173 10.29 3.94 -4.47
N LEU A 174 10.83 3.11 -5.36
CA LEU A 174 12.27 2.93 -5.52
C LEU A 174 12.62 3.10 -7.00
N GLY A 175 13.41 4.11 -7.31
CA GLY A 175 13.87 4.38 -8.67
C GLY A 175 15.02 3.48 -9.09
N GLY A 176 15.20 3.34 -10.40
CA GLY A 176 16.40 2.74 -10.97
C GLY A 176 17.68 3.51 -10.64
N ASP A 177 17.53 4.78 -10.22
CA ASP A 177 18.55 5.65 -9.63
C ASP A 177 19.00 5.24 -8.22
N GLY A 178 18.32 4.28 -7.59
CA GLY A 178 18.63 3.83 -6.24
C GLY A 178 18.07 4.73 -5.13
N GLU A 179 17.23 5.72 -5.46
CA GLU A 179 16.59 6.56 -4.45
C GLU A 179 15.21 6.02 -4.06
N ALA A 180 14.91 5.99 -2.76
CA ALA A 180 13.63 5.63 -2.21
C ALA A 180 12.81 6.87 -1.78
N SER A 181 11.48 6.81 -1.94
CA SER A 181 10.56 7.82 -1.43
C SER A 181 9.23 7.24 -0.97
N ALA A 182 8.48 8.04 -0.22
CA ALA A 182 7.18 7.65 0.33
C ALA A 182 6.15 7.31 -0.75
N PHE A 183 5.14 6.54 -0.37
CA PHE A 183 3.93 6.32 -1.16
C PHE A 183 2.69 6.58 -0.29
N PRO A 184 1.63 7.23 -0.81
CA PRO A 184 0.52 7.68 0.02
C PRO A 184 -0.38 6.52 0.46
N VAL A 185 -0.12 5.97 1.64
CA VAL A 185 -0.93 4.92 2.23
C VAL A 185 -0.82 4.92 3.75
N ASN A 186 -1.94 4.64 4.41
CA ASN A 186 -1.99 4.58 5.87
C ASN A 186 -1.19 3.40 6.42
N VAL A 187 -0.63 3.64 7.60
CA VAL A 187 0.13 2.70 8.40
C VAL A 187 -0.82 1.88 9.26
N GLY A 188 -0.73 0.55 9.13
CA GLY A 188 -1.58 -0.38 9.88
C GLY A 188 -0.93 -0.83 11.18
N VAL A 189 -1.19 -0.14 12.30
CA VAL A 189 -0.59 -0.49 13.60
C VAL A 189 -1.44 -1.54 14.31
N ARG A 190 -0.89 -2.74 14.48
CA ARG A 190 -1.56 -3.83 15.21
C ARG A 190 -1.49 -3.60 16.71
N ARG A 191 -2.57 -3.90 17.42
CA ARG A 191 -2.62 -3.75 18.88
C ARG A 191 -1.51 -4.51 19.61
N TRP A 192 -1.18 -5.72 19.15
CA TRP A 192 -0.20 -6.56 19.81
C TRP A 192 1.23 -5.99 19.75
N VAL A 193 1.53 -5.08 18.80
CA VAL A 193 2.87 -4.50 18.68
C VAL A 193 3.11 -3.35 19.67
N LEU A 194 2.04 -2.69 20.13
CA LEU A 194 2.13 -1.49 20.97
C LEU A 194 2.94 -1.66 22.28
N PRO A 195 2.92 -2.81 22.99
CA PRO A 195 3.79 -3.02 24.14
C PRO A 195 5.29 -2.91 23.83
N PHE A 196 5.68 -3.05 22.57
CA PHE A 196 7.07 -2.91 22.10
C PHE A 196 7.37 -1.50 21.58
N LEU A 197 6.36 -0.63 21.47
CA LEU A 197 6.44 0.72 20.88
C LEU A 197 5.91 1.78 21.87
N PRO A 198 6.53 1.96 23.04
CA PRO A 198 6.00 2.80 24.11
C PRO A 198 5.82 4.27 23.71
N ARG A 199 6.71 4.86 22.89
CA ARG A 199 6.54 6.23 22.40
C ARG A 199 5.32 6.36 21.51
N LEU A 200 5.15 5.47 20.52
CA LEU A 200 3.97 5.46 19.67
C LEU A 200 2.69 5.25 20.49
N ALA A 201 2.69 4.30 21.41
CA ALA A 201 1.52 4.00 22.25
C ALA A 201 1.08 5.23 23.08
N GLY A 202 2.03 6.00 23.61
CA GLY A 202 1.77 7.25 24.32
C GLY A 202 1.20 8.35 23.42
N ALA A 203 1.67 8.42 22.17
CA ALA A 203 1.31 9.45 21.20
C ALA A 203 0.06 9.15 20.36
N LEU A 204 -0.51 7.94 20.43
CA LEU A 204 -1.68 7.56 19.62
C LEU A 204 -2.82 8.59 19.71
N PRO A 205 -3.41 9.02 18.58
CA PRO A 205 -4.61 9.84 18.61
C PRO A 205 -5.75 9.17 19.41
N ARG A 206 -6.60 9.97 20.07
CA ARG A 206 -7.79 9.47 20.80
C ARG A 206 -8.64 8.48 19.98
N PRO A 207 -8.98 8.74 18.70
CA PRO A 207 -9.75 7.78 17.91
C PRO A 207 -9.00 6.46 17.69
N ALA A 208 -7.69 6.51 17.42
CA ALA A 208 -6.85 5.31 17.30
C ALA A 208 -6.79 4.52 18.61
N ARG A 209 -6.65 5.19 19.76
CA ARG A 209 -6.71 4.55 21.09
C ARG A 209 -8.05 3.85 21.32
N ALA A 210 -9.16 4.50 20.98
CA ALA A 210 -10.49 3.93 21.11
C ALA A 210 -10.67 2.69 20.21
N GLN A 211 -10.20 2.75 18.95
CA GLN A 211 -10.24 1.63 18.02
C GLN A 211 -9.47 0.41 18.56
N VAL A 212 -8.25 0.63 19.06
CA VAL A 212 -7.42 -0.41 19.68
C VAL A 212 -8.07 -0.98 20.94
N ALA A 213 -8.68 -0.14 21.77
CA ALA A 213 -9.36 -0.58 22.98
C ALA A 213 -10.59 -1.46 22.64
N LEU A 214 -11.41 -1.04 21.67
CA LEU A 214 -12.57 -1.79 21.19
C LEU A 214 -12.15 -3.17 20.62
N ALA A 215 -11.07 -3.20 19.84
CA ALA A 215 -10.51 -4.44 19.33
C ALA A 215 -10.14 -5.42 20.47
N GLY A 216 -9.63 -4.89 21.58
CA GLY A 216 -9.32 -5.70 22.75
C GLY A 216 -10.51 -6.28 23.48
N VAL A 217 -11.67 -5.62 23.43
CA VAL A 217 -12.92 -6.15 23.96
C VAL A 217 -13.42 -7.27 23.05
N VAL A 218 -13.48 -7.03 21.73
CA VAL A 218 -13.97 -8.02 20.74
C VAL A 218 -13.11 -9.29 20.73
N ALA A 219 -11.78 -9.15 20.82
CA ALA A 219 -10.88 -10.30 20.88
C ALA A 219 -11.06 -11.16 22.14
N ARG A 220 -11.47 -10.55 23.27
CA ARG A 220 -11.74 -11.27 24.53
C ARG A 220 -13.07 -12.01 24.48
N THR A 221 -14.11 -11.40 23.91
CA THR A 221 -15.45 -11.99 23.83
C THR A 221 -15.55 -13.11 22.79
N THR A 222 -14.74 -13.07 21.72
CA THR A 222 -14.73 -14.10 20.66
C THR A 222 -13.73 -15.25 20.90
N ARG A 223 -12.87 -15.14 21.93
CA ARG A 223 -11.86 -16.14 22.29
C ARG A 223 -12.42 -17.57 22.56
N PRO A 224 -13.59 -17.74 23.20
CA PRO A 224 -14.17 -19.07 23.43
C PRO A 224 -14.60 -19.77 22.13
N LEU A 225 -15.16 -19.02 21.18
CA LEU A 225 -15.61 -19.55 19.87
C LEU A 225 -14.44 -19.99 18.99
N ARG A 226 -13.29 -19.29 19.10
CA ARG A 226 -12.05 -19.65 18.40
C ARG A 226 -11.41 -20.95 18.91
N ARG A 227 -11.57 -21.30 20.19
CA ARG A 227 -11.08 -22.57 20.74
C ARG A 227 -11.92 -23.77 20.30
N GLY A 228 -13.21 -23.59 20.04
CA GLY A 228 -14.10 -24.67 19.57
C GLY A 228 -13.96 -25.04 18.10
N SER A 229 -13.46 -24.12 17.25
CA SER A 229 -13.36 -24.33 15.80
C SER A 229 -12.13 -25.14 15.35
N ALA A 230 -11.24 -25.51 16.29
CA ALA A 230 -10.10 -26.39 16.00
C ALA A 230 -10.49 -27.87 15.88
N ALA A 231 -11.73 -28.25 16.23
CA ALA A 231 -12.19 -29.64 16.28
C ALA A 231 -13.27 -30.02 15.24
N GLY A 232 -13.69 -29.12 14.34
CA GLY A 232 -14.64 -29.49 13.30
C GLY A 232 -15.06 -28.34 12.38
N GLY A 233 -14.90 -28.55 11.06
CA GLY A 233 -15.54 -27.81 9.95
C GLY A 233 -15.49 -26.28 9.99
N ARG A 234 -14.62 -25.66 9.18
CA ARG A 234 -14.65 -24.21 8.93
C ARG A 234 -15.97 -23.81 8.25
N THR A 235 -16.90 -23.23 8.98
CA THR A 235 -18.12 -22.65 8.40
C THR A 235 -17.80 -21.29 7.77
N ALA A 236 -18.54 -20.91 6.73
CA ALA A 236 -18.38 -19.61 6.05
C ALA A 236 -18.51 -18.41 7.02
N ALA A 237 -19.31 -18.56 8.07
CA ALA A 237 -19.46 -17.57 9.14
C ALA A 237 -18.17 -17.37 9.96
N ALA A 238 -17.40 -18.44 10.22
CA ALA A 238 -16.12 -18.34 10.93
C ALA A 238 -15.06 -17.58 10.11
N ALA A 239 -15.02 -17.79 8.79
CA ALA A 239 -14.12 -17.06 7.90
C ALA A 239 -14.48 -15.56 7.79
N VAL A 240 -15.77 -15.22 7.81
CA VAL A 240 -16.24 -13.83 7.83
C VAL A 240 -15.90 -13.16 9.18
N ALA A 241 -16.09 -13.88 10.30
CA ALA A 241 -15.71 -13.39 11.63
C ALA A 241 -14.19 -13.20 11.77
N GLU A 242 -13.37 -14.09 11.21
CA GLU A 242 -11.91 -13.93 11.20
C GLU A 242 -11.45 -12.72 10.39
N ARG A 243 -12.03 -12.49 9.22
CA ARG A 243 -11.76 -11.28 8.42
C ARG A 243 -12.21 -10.01 9.14
N ALA A 244 -13.36 -10.03 9.80
CA ALA A 244 -13.86 -8.89 10.58
C ALA A 244 -12.93 -8.58 11.78
N VAL A 245 -12.48 -9.60 12.54
CA VAL A 245 -11.57 -9.42 13.67
C VAL A 245 -10.17 -8.96 13.22
N GLY A 246 -9.67 -9.47 12.09
CA GLY A 246 -8.38 -9.04 11.53
C GLY A 246 -8.35 -7.58 11.07
N LEU A 247 -9.50 -7.03 10.67
CA LEU A 247 -9.69 -5.61 10.32
C LEU A 247 -9.85 -4.71 11.56
N VAL A 248 -10.44 -5.22 12.65
CA VAL A 248 -10.68 -4.45 13.87
C VAL A 248 -9.42 -4.32 14.74
N ASP A 249 -8.45 -5.25 14.66
CA ASP A 249 -7.23 -5.25 15.51
C ASP A 249 -6.11 -4.29 15.04
N ARG A 250 -6.41 -3.39 14.09
CA ARG A 250 -5.46 -2.42 13.53
C ARG A 250 -5.97 -0.99 13.67
N ALA A 251 -5.16 -0.11 14.25
CA ALA A 251 -5.33 1.32 14.06
C ALA A 251 -4.75 1.72 12.71
N ALA A 252 -5.50 2.50 11.92
CA ALA A 252 -4.98 3.11 10.71
C ALA A 252 -4.48 4.51 11.07
N LEU A 253 -3.17 4.73 10.96
CA LEU A 253 -2.54 6.03 11.16
C LEU A 253 -2.03 6.56 9.83
N SER A 254 -2.10 7.87 9.63
CA SER A 254 -1.47 8.52 8.48
C SER A 254 0.06 8.56 8.65
N THR A 255 0.79 8.79 7.56
CA THR A 255 2.23 8.98 7.59
C THR A 255 2.60 10.19 8.45
N SER A 256 1.87 11.29 8.30
CA SER A 256 2.03 12.48 9.12
C SER A 256 1.73 12.23 10.61
N GLU A 257 0.75 11.38 10.94
CA GLU A 257 0.47 11.01 12.35
C GLU A 257 1.61 10.20 12.97
N ILE A 258 2.20 9.24 12.24
CA ILE A 258 3.39 8.51 12.71
C ILE A 258 4.55 9.48 12.92
N ARG A 259 4.84 10.34 11.94
CA ARG A 259 5.94 11.31 12.02
C ARG A 259 5.77 12.27 13.20
N ALA A 260 4.56 12.77 13.41
CA ALA A 260 4.23 13.62 14.55
C ALA A 260 4.41 12.90 15.89
N ALA A 261 4.03 11.62 15.98
CA ALA A 261 4.22 10.81 17.18
C ALA A 261 5.70 10.67 17.60
N TYR A 262 6.62 10.80 16.65
CA TYR A 262 8.06 10.73 16.87
C TYR A 262 8.78 12.09 16.75
N GLY A 263 8.03 13.20 16.62
CA GLY A 263 8.58 14.55 16.55
C GLY A 263 9.41 14.85 15.30
N GLN A 264 9.13 14.16 14.19
CA GLN A 264 9.87 14.32 12.93
C GLN A 264 9.35 15.51 12.12
N THR A 265 10.25 16.38 11.66
CA THR A 265 9.92 17.68 11.01
C THR A 265 10.56 17.86 9.64
N ASP A 266 11.45 16.95 9.24
CA ASP A 266 12.02 16.81 7.90
C ASP A 266 10.93 16.64 6.82
N ASP A 267 11.27 16.93 5.56
CA ASP A 267 10.34 16.78 4.44
C ASP A 267 9.93 15.31 4.26
N PRO A 268 8.65 14.95 4.48
CA PRO A 268 8.17 13.57 4.34
C PRO A 268 8.17 13.06 2.90
N THR A 269 8.33 13.96 1.92
CA THR A 269 8.31 13.65 0.48
C THR A 269 9.70 13.55 -0.13
N ARG A 270 10.76 13.73 0.67
CA ARG A 270 12.16 13.64 0.22
C ARG A 270 12.48 12.28 -0.42
N ARG A 271 13.51 12.30 -1.26
CA ARG A 271 14.15 11.11 -1.83
C ARG A 271 15.43 10.82 -1.05
N LEU A 272 15.69 9.55 -0.76
CA LEU A 272 16.85 9.10 0.01
C LEU A 272 17.57 7.99 -0.75
N GLU A 273 18.89 8.04 -0.82
CA GLU A 273 19.68 6.92 -1.34
C GLU A 273 19.38 5.63 -0.57
N LEU A 274 19.15 4.53 -1.28
CA LEU A 274 18.97 3.22 -0.68
C LEU A 274 20.28 2.70 -0.10
N GLY A 275 20.36 2.63 1.22
CA GLY A 275 21.49 2.00 1.92
C GLY A 275 21.31 0.49 2.06
N THR A 276 20.14 0.06 2.56
CA THR A 276 19.89 -1.34 2.87
C THR A 276 18.47 -1.79 2.48
N LEU A 277 18.38 -2.97 1.85
CA LEU A 277 17.15 -3.73 1.72
C LEU A 277 17.16 -4.90 2.72
N VAL A 278 16.18 -4.93 3.61
CA VAL A 278 15.88 -6.05 4.50
C VAL A 278 14.71 -6.84 3.90
N LEU A 279 14.94 -8.08 3.49
CA LEU A 279 13.89 -8.98 3.02
C LEU A 279 13.51 -9.99 4.11
N LEU A 280 12.35 -9.79 4.73
CA LEU A 280 11.80 -10.66 5.76
C LEU A 280 11.19 -11.92 5.14
N THR A 281 11.54 -13.08 5.70
CA THR A 281 10.92 -14.38 5.42
C THR A 281 10.39 -14.99 6.70
N THR A 282 9.09 -15.26 6.71
CA THR A 282 8.45 -15.94 7.84
C THR A 282 8.89 -17.40 7.90
N VAL A 283 9.46 -17.83 9.03
CA VAL A 283 9.89 -19.21 9.27
C VAL A 283 9.27 -19.77 10.55
N PRO A 284 9.05 -21.09 10.67
CA PRO A 284 8.64 -21.70 11.93
C PRO A 284 9.75 -21.59 12.99
N GLY A 285 9.37 -21.61 14.27
CA GLY A 285 10.31 -21.58 15.39
C GLY A 285 10.39 -20.22 16.09
N SER A 286 11.46 -20.00 16.87
CA SER A 286 11.65 -18.77 17.67
C SER A 286 12.95 -18.02 17.37
N SER A 287 13.82 -18.56 16.51
CA SER A 287 15.10 -17.96 16.14
C SER A 287 14.92 -16.87 15.08
N VAL A 288 15.67 -15.79 15.23
CA VAL A 288 15.88 -14.78 14.19
C VAL A 288 17.29 -15.00 13.64
N SER A 289 17.43 -15.06 12.32
CA SER A 289 18.74 -15.11 11.67
C SER A 289 18.81 -14.09 10.53
N VAL A 290 20.02 -13.59 10.28
CA VAL A 290 20.32 -12.62 9.23
C VAL A 290 21.43 -13.19 8.36
N GLU A 291 21.19 -13.18 7.06
CA GLU A 291 22.13 -13.64 6.03
C GLU A 291 22.25 -12.55 4.96
N THR A 292 23.34 -12.55 4.19
CA THR A 292 23.44 -11.68 3.02
C THR A 292 22.62 -12.26 1.88
N GLY A 293 21.77 -11.45 1.26
CA GLY A 293 20.97 -11.83 0.10
C GLY A 293 21.59 -11.37 -1.22
N ALA A 294 21.24 -12.04 -2.32
CA ALA A 294 21.63 -11.62 -3.66
C ALA A 294 20.65 -10.56 -4.22
N PRO A 295 21.12 -9.45 -4.81
CA PRO A 295 20.26 -8.40 -5.39
C PRO A 295 19.24 -8.90 -6.41
N GLY A 296 19.65 -9.71 -7.39
CA GLY A 296 18.74 -10.24 -8.42
C GLY A 296 17.65 -11.15 -7.86
N TRP A 297 17.99 -11.96 -6.84
CA TRP A 297 16.99 -12.78 -6.13
C TRP A 297 15.98 -11.90 -5.39
N ALA A 298 16.45 -10.86 -4.70
CA ALA A 298 15.58 -9.94 -3.99
C ALA A 298 14.68 -9.15 -4.96
N ALA A 299 15.24 -8.57 -6.02
CA ALA A 299 14.52 -7.87 -7.07
C ALA A 299 13.36 -8.70 -7.64
N ARG A 300 13.64 -9.95 -8.03
CA ARG A 300 12.63 -10.85 -8.57
C ARG A 300 11.52 -11.16 -7.55
N ARG A 301 11.87 -11.41 -6.29
CA ARG A 301 10.87 -11.66 -5.23
C ARG A 301 9.99 -10.44 -4.94
N LEU A 302 10.58 -9.25 -4.93
CA LEU A 302 9.86 -8.00 -4.72
C LEU A 302 8.88 -7.72 -5.85
N ALA A 303 9.30 -7.85 -7.11
CA ALA A 303 8.41 -7.68 -8.27
C ALA A 303 7.24 -8.69 -8.25
N LEU A 304 7.50 -9.96 -7.91
CA LEU A 304 6.45 -10.97 -7.79
C LEU A 304 5.48 -10.67 -6.64
N THR A 305 5.99 -10.17 -5.52
CA THR A 305 5.18 -9.78 -4.36
C THR A 305 4.31 -8.56 -4.69
N ALA A 306 4.88 -7.56 -5.37
CA ALA A 306 4.16 -6.38 -5.82
C ALA A 306 3.00 -6.76 -6.77
N ALA A 307 3.26 -7.66 -7.73
CA ALA A 307 2.24 -8.18 -8.62
C ALA A 307 1.15 -8.99 -7.90
N TYR A 308 1.49 -9.72 -6.84
CA TYR A 308 0.51 -10.42 -6.00
C TYR A 308 -0.37 -9.44 -5.22
N GLU A 309 0.21 -8.41 -4.61
CA GLU A 309 -0.53 -7.40 -3.85
C GLU A 309 -1.44 -6.54 -4.74
N ARG A 310 -1.17 -6.47 -6.05
CA ARG A 310 -2.03 -5.82 -7.06
C ARG A 310 -3.04 -6.79 -7.72
N HIS A 311 -3.37 -7.95 -7.13
CA HIS A 311 -4.25 -8.90 -7.80
C HIS A 311 -5.64 -8.33 -8.15
N ASP A 312 -6.26 -7.56 -7.25
CA ASP A 312 -7.59 -6.98 -7.49
C ASP A 312 -7.59 -6.04 -8.72
N TRP A 313 -6.49 -5.30 -8.90
CA TRP A 313 -6.30 -4.44 -10.07
C TRP A 313 -6.15 -5.26 -11.35
N HIS A 314 -5.41 -6.38 -11.33
CA HIS A 314 -5.34 -7.26 -12.50
C HIS A 314 -6.71 -7.89 -12.83
N MET A 315 -7.53 -8.20 -11.83
CA MET A 315 -8.90 -8.67 -12.07
C MET A 315 -9.78 -7.60 -12.69
N LEU A 316 -9.59 -6.34 -12.29
CA LEU A 316 -10.23 -5.21 -12.96
C LEU A 316 -9.76 -5.06 -14.42
N GLN A 317 -8.47 -5.24 -14.71
CA GLN A 317 -7.95 -5.24 -16.08
C GLN A 317 -8.53 -6.38 -16.93
N ASP A 318 -8.76 -7.55 -16.36
CA ASP A 318 -9.42 -8.66 -17.05
C ASP A 318 -10.87 -8.31 -17.39
N ARG A 319 -11.59 -7.63 -16.49
CA ARG A 319 -12.95 -7.14 -16.73
C ARG A 319 -12.99 -6.02 -17.78
N LEU A 320 -11.99 -5.14 -17.81
CA LEU A 320 -11.83 -4.13 -18.85
C LEU A 320 -11.67 -4.79 -20.23
N ARG A 321 -10.79 -5.78 -20.35
CA ARG A 321 -10.59 -6.52 -21.60
C ARG A 321 -11.78 -7.39 -22.02
N TYR A 322 -12.57 -7.86 -21.06
CA TYR A 322 -13.83 -8.53 -21.36
C TYR A 322 -14.85 -7.55 -21.96
N ALA A 323 -14.96 -6.34 -21.41
CA ALA A 323 -15.88 -5.31 -21.90
C ALA A 323 -15.42 -4.69 -23.24
N ASP A 324 -14.12 -4.50 -23.42
CA ASP A 324 -13.50 -4.06 -24.67
C ASP A 324 -12.31 -4.96 -25.03
N PRO A 325 -12.53 -5.99 -25.87
CA PRO A 325 -11.49 -6.92 -26.31
C PRO A 325 -10.34 -6.28 -27.09
N TRP A 326 -10.53 -5.06 -27.60
CA TRP A 326 -9.52 -4.34 -28.38
C TRP A 326 -8.59 -3.50 -27.50
N LEU A 327 -8.89 -3.37 -26.20
CA LEU A 327 -8.03 -2.67 -25.26
C LEU A 327 -6.70 -3.44 -25.07
N VAL A 328 -5.61 -2.86 -25.57
CA VAL A 328 -4.26 -3.42 -25.42
C VAL A 328 -3.70 -3.03 -24.04
N GLY A 329 -3.71 -3.97 -23.10
CA GLY A 329 -3.10 -3.80 -21.76
C GLY A 329 -1.70 -4.39 -21.68
N ASP A 330 -0.89 -3.93 -20.72
CA ASP A 330 0.32 -4.62 -20.31
C ASP A 330 -0.06 -5.91 -19.54
N GLY A 331 0.32 -7.07 -20.09
CA GLY A 331 0.11 -8.32 -19.36
C GLY A 331 0.94 -8.30 -18.09
N ARG A 332 0.39 -8.76 -16.97
CA ARG A 332 1.04 -8.88 -15.64
C ARG A 332 2.53 -9.28 -15.70
N GLY A 333 2.90 -10.21 -16.60
CA GLY A 333 4.28 -10.64 -16.80
C GLY A 333 5.23 -9.51 -17.24
N ARG A 334 4.80 -8.64 -18.17
CA ARG A 334 5.59 -7.49 -18.64
C ARG A 334 5.87 -6.51 -17.52
N THR A 335 4.89 -6.21 -16.68
CA THR A 335 5.05 -5.32 -15.52
C THR A 335 6.05 -5.92 -14.52
N VAL A 336 5.94 -7.22 -14.22
CA VAL A 336 6.89 -7.93 -13.33
C VAL A 336 8.31 -7.87 -13.88
N ASP A 337 8.50 -8.13 -15.16
CA ASP A 337 9.84 -8.12 -15.78
C ASP A 337 10.43 -6.69 -15.85
N ALA A 338 9.60 -5.67 -16.05
CA ALA A 338 10.01 -4.28 -16.01
C ALA A 338 10.41 -3.85 -14.58
N GLU A 339 9.57 -4.10 -13.58
CA GLU A 339 9.88 -3.84 -12.16
C GLU A 339 11.14 -4.60 -11.72
N CYS A 340 11.30 -5.86 -12.12
CA CYS A 340 12.49 -6.64 -11.78
C CYS A 340 13.78 -5.97 -12.30
N ARG A 341 13.78 -5.48 -13.54
CA ARG A 341 14.94 -4.78 -14.13
C ARG A 341 15.25 -3.45 -13.44
N ILE A 342 14.22 -2.70 -13.05
CA ILE A 342 14.38 -1.45 -12.28
C ILE A 342 15.01 -1.78 -10.92
N LEU A 343 14.47 -2.77 -10.22
CA LEU A 343 14.94 -3.19 -8.91
C LEU A 343 16.36 -3.77 -8.94
N GLU A 344 16.74 -4.51 -9.98
CA GLU A 344 18.10 -5.01 -10.14
C GLU A 344 19.12 -3.86 -10.22
N ARG A 345 18.79 -2.78 -10.93
CA ARG A 345 19.63 -1.56 -10.98
C ARG A 345 19.66 -0.87 -9.62
N ALA A 346 18.49 -0.64 -9.02
CA ALA A 346 18.38 0.06 -7.75
C ALA A 346 19.13 -0.65 -6.61
N LEU A 347 19.15 -1.98 -6.62
CA LEU A 347 19.79 -2.80 -5.59
C LEU A 347 21.29 -3.04 -5.84
N ALA A 348 21.85 -2.62 -6.97
CA ALA A 348 23.25 -2.87 -7.30
C ALA A 348 24.24 -2.20 -6.31
N GLY A 349 23.87 -1.04 -5.77
CA GLY A 349 24.67 -0.31 -4.77
C GLY A 349 24.24 -0.51 -3.33
N ALA A 350 23.16 -1.26 -3.08
CA ALA A 350 22.57 -1.41 -1.76
C ALA A 350 22.97 -2.72 -1.09
N ARG A 351 23.05 -2.71 0.24
CA ARG A 351 23.20 -3.95 1.00
C ARG A 351 21.88 -4.71 1.02
N VAL A 352 21.91 -6.00 0.69
CA VAL A 352 20.72 -6.86 0.76
C VAL A 352 20.87 -7.85 1.91
N LEU A 353 19.97 -7.77 2.88
CA LEU A 353 19.89 -8.65 4.03
C LEU A 353 18.65 -9.54 3.92
N HIS A 354 18.85 -10.85 4.00
CA HIS A 354 17.77 -11.82 4.14
C HIS A 354 17.58 -12.14 5.61
N VAL A 355 16.42 -11.80 6.15
CA VAL A 355 16.10 -12.05 7.56
C VAL A 355 15.04 -13.11 7.68
N ARG A 356 15.32 -14.14 8.47
CA ARG A 356 14.39 -15.23 8.76
C ARG A 356 13.90 -15.04 10.19
N ALA A 357 12.59 -14.87 10.36
CA ALA A 357 11.97 -14.68 11.67
C ALA A 357 10.57 -15.30 11.71
N PRO A 358 10.07 -15.73 12.87
CA PRO A 358 8.66 -16.09 13.00
C PRO A 358 7.75 -14.86 12.89
N PHE A 359 6.46 -15.09 12.61
CA PHE A 359 5.44 -14.05 12.70
C PHE A 359 4.18 -14.61 13.38
N PRO A 360 3.66 -13.95 14.44
CA PRO A 360 4.19 -12.74 15.07
C PRO A 360 5.50 -12.99 15.86
N VAL A 361 6.30 -11.93 16.04
CA VAL A 361 7.54 -11.92 16.84
C VAL A 361 7.71 -10.55 17.51
N ASP A 362 8.41 -10.49 18.64
CA ASP A 362 8.86 -9.21 19.22
C ASP A 362 9.77 -8.51 18.19
N PRO A 363 9.35 -7.37 17.61
CA PRO A 363 10.10 -6.72 16.53
C PRO A 363 11.48 -6.22 17.00
N ARG A 364 11.68 -6.00 18.31
CA ARG A 364 12.99 -5.60 18.86
C ARG A 364 14.04 -6.68 18.67
N ARG A 365 13.64 -7.96 18.64
CA ARG A 365 14.57 -9.08 18.35
C ARG A 365 15.05 -9.05 16.90
N VAL A 366 14.17 -8.65 15.97
CA VAL A 366 14.53 -8.46 14.56
C VAL A 366 15.46 -7.27 14.43
N VAL A 367 15.14 -6.15 15.07
CA VAL A 367 15.99 -4.94 15.06
C VAL A 367 17.37 -5.19 15.67
N SER A 368 17.45 -5.90 16.79
CA SER A 368 18.74 -6.29 17.41
C SER A 368 19.62 -7.09 16.44
N ALA A 369 19.04 -8.08 15.76
CA ALA A 369 19.77 -8.87 14.78
C ALA A 369 20.18 -8.05 13.54
N LEU A 370 19.35 -7.08 13.14
CA LEU A 370 19.70 -6.15 12.06
C LEU A 370 20.87 -5.24 12.43
N ARG A 371 20.95 -4.76 13.67
CA ARG A 371 22.08 -3.90 14.13
C ARG A 371 23.42 -4.61 14.14
N GLU A 372 23.44 -5.90 14.45
CA GLU A 372 24.66 -6.70 14.37
C GLU A 372 25.11 -6.89 12.91
N ALA A 373 24.17 -6.80 11.97
CA ALA A 373 24.46 -6.87 10.57
C ALA A 373 24.86 -5.50 10.01
N LEU A 374 24.06 -4.45 10.19
CA LEU A 374 24.25 -3.08 9.65
C LEU A 374 25.62 -2.52 10.02
#